data_AF-A0A858RHS5-F1
#
_entry.id   AF-A0A858RHS5-F1
#
_cell.length_a   1.000
_cell.length_b   1.000
_cell.length_c   1.000
_cell.angle_alpha   90.00
_cell.angle_beta   90.00
_cell.angle_gamma   90.00
#
_symmetry.space_group_name_H-M   'P 1'
#
loop_
_entity.id
_entity.type
_entity.pdbx_description
1 polymer ?
#
loop_
_entity_poly.entity_id
_entity_poly.type
_entity_poly.pdbx_seq_one_letter_code
_entity_poly.pdbx_strand_id
1 'polypeptide(L)'
;MRSCLIVVGLFVLAIALRSARKALVRKLGALVFLAASFMAFFYLSSGCWWVGLIGVALWFFLPWVELLTRIRRMRLPMENRLKQKEVPDPSFFPNAVEAAGAMEDAGFDHVDDCGWEWGGMKQFFRLFWHPEERAVGAVCLCEQGEVAFAFISVTSRDKKGRIWRTTNFPFSATLKCPPQMKWNHVPCERACFHQILKDHHEFLRRSNVDPDTLLMPDPDEIEDSIETEMQSQIRHNLEAGIIRETGDGHFEYSFRGLLFLWGQFVKDMVRLC
;
A
#
# COMPACT_ATOMS: atom_id res chain seq x y z
N MET A 1 -37.56 13.64 -16.39
CA MET A 1 -36.81 12.78 -17.34
C MET A 1 -35.47 13.38 -17.77
N ARG A 2 -35.40 14.61 -18.30
CA ARG A 2 -34.12 15.23 -18.74
C ARG A 2 -33.03 15.24 -17.68
N SER A 3 -33.33 15.64 -16.44
CA SER A 3 -32.35 15.71 -15.34
C SER A 3 -31.79 14.33 -14.96
N CYS A 4 -32.63 13.28 -14.97
CA CYS A 4 -32.17 11.91 -14.72
C CYS A 4 -31.21 11.42 -15.81
N LEU A 5 -31.48 11.72 -17.08
CA LEU A 5 -30.61 11.35 -18.20
C LEU A 5 -29.25 12.05 -18.13
N ILE A 6 -29.21 13.31 -17.66
CA ILE A 6 -27.95 14.04 -17.42
C ILE A 6 -27.12 13.32 -16.35
N VAL A 7 -27.73 12.96 -15.22
CA VAL A 7 -27.04 12.26 -14.13
C VAL A 7 -26.51 10.90 -14.60
N VAL A 8 -27.34 10.11 -15.27
CA VAL A 8 -26.92 8.80 -15.83
C VAL A 8 -25.79 8.97 -16.85
N GLY A 9 -25.90 9.96 -17.75
CA GLY A 9 -24.84 10.25 -18.72
C GLY A 9 -23.51 10.62 -18.06
N LEU A 10 -23.54 11.41 -16.99
CA LEU A 10 -22.35 11.74 -16.21
C LEU A 10 -21.76 10.51 -15.51
N PHE A 11 -22.59 9.62 -14.95
CA PHE A 11 -22.10 8.37 -14.36
C PHE A 11 -21.43 7.46 -15.41
N VAL A 12 -22.05 7.28 -16.58
CA VAL A 12 -21.48 6.50 -17.67
C VAL A 12 -20.16 7.11 -18.16
N LEU A 13 -20.11 8.43 -18.34
CA LEU A 13 -18.89 9.14 -18.70
C LEU A 13 -17.81 8.97 -17.62
N ALA A 14 -18.16 9.06 -16.35
CA ALA A 14 -17.23 8.88 -15.24
C ALA A 14 -16.60 7.47 -15.25
N ILE A 15 -17.41 6.43 -15.47
CA ILE A 15 -16.94 5.04 -15.59
C ILE A 15 -16.01 4.86 -16.80
N ALA A 16 -16.38 5.42 -17.95
CA ALA A 16 -15.55 5.36 -19.16
C ALA A 16 -14.19 6.04 -18.95
N LEU A 17 -14.18 7.24 -18.35
CA LEU A 17 -12.95 7.96 -18.03
C LEU A 17 -12.10 7.22 -16.98
N ARG A 18 -12.73 6.56 -15.99
CA ARG A 18 -12.04 5.73 -14.99
C ARG A 18 -11.40 4.48 -15.57
N SER A 19 -11.91 3.98 -16.70
CA SER A 19 -11.38 2.82 -17.42
C SER A 19 -10.21 3.15 -18.37
N ALA A 20 -9.85 4.44 -18.48
CA ALA A 20 -8.76 4.87 -19.36
C ALA A 20 -7.38 4.52 -18.79
N ARG A 21 -6.42 4.20 -19.66
CA ARG A 21 -5.03 3.88 -19.26
C ARG A 21 -4.24 5.09 -18.74
N LYS A 22 -4.64 6.32 -19.05
CA LYS A 22 -3.90 7.53 -18.65
C LYS A 22 -4.39 8.00 -17.28
N ALA A 23 -3.47 8.12 -16.32
CA ALA A 23 -3.77 8.56 -14.95
C ALA A 23 -4.55 9.90 -14.89
N LEU A 24 -4.22 10.87 -15.75
CA LEU A 24 -4.93 12.16 -15.78
C LEU A 24 -6.41 12.01 -16.19
N VAL A 25 -6.70 11.11 -17.12
CA VAL A 25 -8.07 10.82 -17.59
C VAL A 25 -8.85 10.08 -16.50
N ARG A 26 -8.21 9.15 -15.80
CA ARG A 26 -8.81 8.48 -14.64
C ARG A 26 -9.16 9.45 -13.51
N LYS A 27 -8.28 10.43 -13.23
CA LYS A 27 -8.53 11.48 -12.24
C LYS A 27 -9.70 12.36 -12.65
N LEU A 28 -9.79 12.72 -13.93
CA LEU A 28 -10.96 13.42 -14.45
C LEU A 28 -12.23 12.60 -14.24
N GLY A 29 -12.19 11.28 -14.48
CA GLY A 29 -13.32 10.39 -14.19
C GLY A 29 -13.80 10.44 -12.74
N ALA A 30 -12.90 10.50 -11.76
CA ALA A 30 -13.29 10.67 -10.35
C ALA A 30 -13.93 12.03 -10.06
N LEU A 31 -13.43 13.12 -10.66
CA LEU A 31 -14.07 14.44 -10.54
C LEU A 31 -15.47 14.43 -11.16
N VAL A 32 -15.67 13.73 -12.29
CA VAL A 32 -16.98 13.57 -12.91
C VAL A 32 -17.91 12.74 -12.02
N PHE A 33 -17.42 11.73 -11.29
CA PHE A 33 -18.21 11.00 -10.28
C PHE A 33 -18.72 11.91 -9.15
N LEU A 34 -17.86 12.80 -8.64
CA LEU A 34 -18.27 13.77 -7.62
C LEU A 34 -19.29 14.76 -8.17
N ALA A 35 -19.09 15.26 -9.40
CA ALA A 35 -20.05 16.13 -10.07
C ALA A 35 -21.40 15.42 -10.33
N ALA A 36 -21.38 14.17 -10.79
CA ALA A 36 -22.57 13.35 -10.99
C ALA A 36 -23.34 13.18 -9.68
N SER A 37 -22.63 12.93 -8.58
CA SER A 37 -23.22 12.78 -7.23
C SER A 37 -23.83 14.08 -6.73
N PHE A 38 -23.14 15.20 -6.92
CA PHE A 38 -23.68 16.53 -6.63
C PHE A 38 -24.98 16.76 -7.40
N MET A 39 -24.97 16.54 -8.72
CA MET A 39 -26.14 16.77 -9.57
C MET A 39 -27.30 15.84 -9.23
N ALA A 40 -27.03 14.57 -8.89
CA ALA A 40 -28.04 13.62 -8.48
C ALA A 40 -28.82 14.13 -7.25
N PHE A 41 -28.12 14.51 -6.20
CA PHE A 41 -28.72 15.00 -4.96
C PHE A 41 -29.34 16.40 -5.11
N PHE A 42 -28.73 17.27 -5.92
CA PHE A 42 -29.26 18.59 -6.25
C PHE A 42 -30.61 18.49 -6.96
N TYR A 43 -30.72 17.63 -7.97
CA TYR A 43 -31.99 17.45 -8.71
C TYR A 43 -33.05 16.72 -7.89
N LEU A 44 -32.65 15.79 -7.03
CA LEU A 44 -33.59 15.08 -6.15
C LEU A 44 -34.23 16.02 -5.11
N SER A 45 -33.51 17.06 -4.70
CA SER A 45 -33.95 18.04 -3.70
C SER A 45 -34.54 19.32 -4.28
N SER A 46 -35.00 19.27 -5.54
CA SER A 46 -35.62 20.42 -6.23
C SER A 46 -34.72 21.67 -6.29
N GLY A 47 -33.40 21.47 -6.41
CA GLY A 47 -32.44 22.56 -6.59
C GLY A 47 -31.74 23.06 -5.31
N CYS A 48 -31.79 22.30 -4.22
CA CYS A 48 -31.06 22.66 -3.01
C CYS A 48 -29.56 22.32 -3.15
N TRP A 49 -28.72 23.35 -3.28
CA TRP A 49 -27.28 23.19 -3.46
C TRP A 49 -26.59 22.52 -2.25
N TRP A 50 -27.07 22.77 -1.03
CA TRP A 50 -26.57 22.11 0.18
C TRP A 50 -26.75 20.59 0.13
N VAL A 51 -27.88 20.11 -0.39
CA VAL A 51 -28.13 18.67 -0.53
C VAL A 51 -27.21 18.06 -1.58
N GLY A 52 -26.92 18.80 -2.66
CA GLY A 52 -25.87 18.43 -3.62
C GLY A 52 -24.49 18.26 -2.97
N LEU A 53 -24.09 19.21 -2.11
CA LEU A 53 -22.82 19.11 -1.36
C LEU A 53 -22.78 17.92 -0.40
N ILE A 54 -23.89 17.60 0.26
CA ILE A 54 -24.01 16.38 1.08
C ILE A 54 -23.75 15.14 0.22
N GLY A 55 -24.30 15.09 -1.00
CA GLY A 55 -24.04 14.00 -1.95
C GLY A 55 -22.57 13.79 -2.27
N VAL A 56 -21.79 14.88 -2.36
CA VAL A 56 -20.33 14.83 -2.54
C VAL A 56 -19.64 14.39 -1.25
N ALA A 57 -20.03 14.96 -0.11
CA ALA A 57 -19.42 14.68 1.19
C ALA A 57 -19.53 13.20 1.56
N LEU A 58 -20.66 12.55 1.23
CA LEU A 58 -20.91 11.13 1.51
C LEU A 58 -19.77 10.23 1.02
N TRP A 59 -19.19 10.50 -0.15
CA TRP A 59 -18.06 9.71 -0.67
C TRP A 59 -16.84 9.69 0.26
N PHE A 60 -16.58 10.79 0.97
CA PHE A 60 -15.48 10.89 1.93
C PHE A 60 -15.83 10.28 3.29
N PHE A 61 -17.12 10.05 3.56
CA PHE A 61 -17.60 9.39 4.77
C PHE A 61 -17.86 7.89 4.61
N LEU A 62 -17.95 7.36 3.38
CA LEU A 62 -18.09 5.93 3.14
C LEU A 62 -17.01 5.08 3.87
N PRO A 63 -15.71 5.46 3.88
CA PRO A 63 -14.69 4.69 4.60
C PRO A 63 -14.95 4.58 6.11
N TRP A 64 -15.71 5.51 6.72
CA TRP A 64 -16.02 5.46 8.14
C TRP A 64 -16.89 4.25 8.52
N VAL A 65 -17.69 3.72 7.58
CA VAL A 65 -18.46 2.50 7.82
C VAL A 65 -17.51 1.34 8.10
N GLU A 66 -16.49 1.12 7.27
CA GLU A 66 -15.50 0.07 7.48
C GLU A 66 -14.61 0.35 8.71
N LEU A 67 -14.21 1.62 8.91
CA LEU A 67 -13.37 2.02 10.03
C LEU A 67 -14.03 1.75 11.38
N LEU A 68 -15.31 2.08 11.54
CA LEU A 68 -16.03 1.94 12.82
C LEU A 68 -16.58 0.53 13.07
N THR A 69 -16.71 -0.28 12.03
CA THR A 69 -17.25 -1.65 12.15
C THR A 69 -16.13 -2.68 12.21
N ARG A 70 -15.40 -2.87 11.13
CA ARG A 70 -14.40 -3.92 10.96
C ARG A 70 -13.07 -3.53 11.58
N ILE A 71 -12.49 -2.40 11.16
CA ILE A 71 -11.12 -2.02 11.54
C ILE A 71 -11.04 -1.70 13.04
N ARG A 72 -12.06 -1.04 13.61
CA ARG A 72 -12.12 -0.77 15.06
C ARG A 72 -12.17 -2.04 15.91
N ARG A 73 -12.66 -3.16 15.36
CA ARG A 73 -12.71 -4.46 16.06
C ARG A 73 -11.51 -5.35 15.72
N MET A 74 -10.64 -4.90 14.81
CA MET A 74 -9.47 -5.65 14.41
C MET A 74 -8.42 -5.59 15.52
N ARG A 75 -8.00 -6.77 15.96
CA ARG A 75 -6.89 -6.96 16.89
C ARG A 75 -5.77 -7.69 16.18
N LEU A 76 -4.58 -7.12 16.24
CA LEU A 76 -3.39 -7.65 15.59
C LEU A 76 -2.37 -8.07 16.66
N PRO A 77 -1.67 -9.19 16.48
CA PRO A 77 -0.71 -9.66 17.48
C PRO A 77 0.48 -8.69 17.61
N MET A 78 0.94 -8.46 18.84
CA MET A 78 2.11 -7.63 19.12
C MET A 78 3.41 -8.28 18.63
N GLU A 79 3.47 -9.61 18.76
CA GLU A 79 4.56 -10.44 18.26
C GLU A 79 4.03 -11.31 17.13
N ASN A 80 4.64 -11.20 15.96
CA ASN A 80 4.42 -12.15 14.88
C ASN A 80 5.75 -12.52 14.26
N ARG A 81 5.91 -13.80 13.95
CA ARG A 81 7.09 -14.34 13.31
C ARG A 81 6.75 -14.76 11.88
N LEU A 82 7.67 -14.52 10.98
CA LEU A 82 7.64 -15.09 9.65
C LEU A 82 7.70 -16.61 9.79
N LYS A 83 6.91 -17.27 8.95
CA LYS A 83 6.89 -18.72 8.84
C LYS A 83 7.16 -19.04 7.40
N GLN A 84 7.91 -20.10 7.18
CA GLN A 84 8.09 -20.65 5.84
C GLN A 84 6.72 -20.98 5.23
N LYS A 85 6.56 -20.66 3.97
CA LYS A 85 5.31 -20.84 3.22
C LYS A 85 5.63 -21.42 1.85
N GLU A 86 4.71 -22.25 1.36
CA GLU A 86 4.74 -22.64 -0.05
C GLU A 86 4.38 -21.43 -0.91
N VAL A 87 5.00 -21.37 -2.10
CA VAL A 87 4.73 -20.33 -3.08
C VAL A 87 3.23 -20.37 -3.44
N PRO A 88 2.50 -19.25 -3.30
CA PRO A 88 1.09 -19.18 -3.66
C PRO A 88 0.85 -19.51 -5.13
N ASP A 89 -0.35 -19.99 -5.43
CA ASP A 89 -0.74 -20.30 -6.80
C ASP A 89 -0.59 -19.05 -7.70
N PRO A 90 0.12 -19.15 -8.86
CA PRO A 90 0.34 -18.03 -9.76
C PRO A 90 -0.93 -17.31 -10.24
N SER A 91 -2.08 -17.98 -10.22
CA SER A 91 -3.38 -17.37 -10.53
C SER A 91 -3.78 -16.25 -9.54
N PHE A 92 -3.32 -16.34 -8.29
CA PHE A 92 -3.50 -15.31 -7.26
C PHE A 92 -2.28 -14.41 -7.10
N PHE A 93 -1.15 -14.77 -7.72
CA PHE A 93 0.11 -14.03 -7.65
C PHE A 93 0.56 -13.55 -9.04
N PRO A 94 -0.20 -12.65 -9.70
CA PRO A 94 0.06 -12.24 -11.07
C PRO A 94 1.43 -11.56 -11.18
N ASN A 95 2.16 -11.90 -12.24
CA ASN A 95 3.50 -11.41 -12.56
C ASN A 95 4.60 -11.79 -11.56
N ALA A 96 4.32 -12.63 -10.56
CA ALA A 96 5.34 -13.01 -9.58
C ALA A 96 6.46 -13.86 -10.18
N VAL A 97 6.10 -14.79 -11.07
CA VAL A 97 7.08 -15.60 -11.81
C VAL A 97 7.97 -14.72 -12.69
N GLU A 98 7.37 -13.76 -13.39
CA GLU A 98 8.10 -12.80 -14.22
C GLU A 98 9.00 -11.88 -13.37
N ALA A 99 8.49 -11.40 -12.23
CA ALA A 99 9.26 -10.56 -11.32
C ALA A 99 10.43 -11.31 -10.67
N ALA A 100 10.21 -12.57 -10.26
CA ALA A 100 11.25 -13.45 -9.72
C ALA A 100 12.33 -13.75 -10.78
N GLY A 101 11.92 -14.14 -11.99
CA GLY A 101 12.88 -14.35 -13.09
C GLY A 101 13.67 -13.09 -13.43
N ALA A 102 13.01 -11.92 -13.44
CA ALA A 102 13.68 -10.65 -13.66
C ALA A 102 14.63 -10.24 -12.52
N MET A 103 14.42 -10.72 -11.29
CA MET A 103 15.35 -10.55 -10.17
C MET A 103 16.59 -11.43 -10.38
N GLU A 104 16.39 -12.71 -10.71
CA GLU A 104 17.47 -13.65 -11.00
C GLU A 104 18.33 -13.19 -12.20
N ASP A 105 17.70 -12.73 -13.29
CA ASP A 105 18.38 -12.14 -14.46
C ASP A 105 19.23 -10.91 -14.11
N ALA A 106 18.83 -10.18 -13.07
CA ALA A 106 19.54 -9.01 -12.55
C ALA A 106 20.59 -9.37 -11.48
N GLY A 107 20.85 -10.65 -11.22
CA GLY A 107 21.86 -11.13 -10.28
C GLY A 107 21.40 -11.24 -8.83
N PHE A 108 20.09 -11.14 -8.55
CA PHE A 108 19.56 -11.37 -7.21
C PHE A 108 19.36 -12.87 -6.98
N ASP A 109 19.99 -13.39 -5.92
CA ASP A 109 19.86 -14.78 -5.50
C ASP A 109 18.64 -14.96 -4.60
N HIS A 110 17.90 -16.05 -4.77
CA HIS A 110 16.77 -16.41 -3.91
C HIS A 110 17.25 -16.79 -2.51
N VAL A 111 16.50 -16.36 -1.50
CA VAL A 111 16.82 -16.61 -0.08
C VAL A 111 15.78 -17.51 0.56
N ASP A 112 14.53 -17.04 0.64
CA ASP A 112 13.45 -17.81 1.25
C ASP A 112 12.05 -17.38 0.74
N ASP A 113 11.08 -18.25 0.98
CA ASP A 113 9.65 -18.04 0.77
C ASP A 113 8.92 -18.10 2.13
N CYS A 114 8.58 -16.93 2.66
CA CYS A 114 8.04 -16.80 4.00
C CYS A 114 6.79 -15.92 4.04
N GLY A 115 6.07 -15.92 5.15
CA GLY A 115 4.87 -15.13 5.29
C GLY A 115 4.29 -15.09 6.68
N TRP A 116 3.34 -14.18 6.88
CA TRP A 116 2.59 -14.06 8.12
C TRP A 116 1.09 -14.04 7.88
N GLU A 117 0.35 -14.35 8.94
CA GLU A 117 -1.11 -14.25 8.96
C GLU A 117 -1.53 -13.32 10.11
N TRP A 118 -2.27 -12.26 9.75
CA TRP A 118 -2.60 -11.12 10.60
C TRP A 118 -4.11 -10.89 10.56
N GLY A 119 -4.86 -11.45 11.53
CA GLY A 119 -6.29 -11.16 11.67
C GLY A 119 -7.10 -11.38 10.38
N GLY A 120 -6.80 -12.45 9.63
CA GLY A 120 -7.42 -12.78 8.35
C GLY A 120 -6.80 -12.12 7.12
N MET A 121 -5.73 -11.33 7.27
CA MET A 121 -4.83 -10.93 6.18
C MET A 121 -3.68 -11.92 6.08
N LYS A 122 -3.45 -12.49 4.90
CA LYS A 122 -2.25 -13.29 4.62
C LYS A 122 -1.29 -12.42 3.84
N GLN A 123 -0.03 -12.43 4.24
CA GLN A 123 1.03 -11.80 3.48
C GLN A 123 2.12 -12.82 3.23
N PHE A 124 2.52 -12.92 1.98
CA PHE A 124 3.60 -13.78 1.51
C PHE A 124 4.72 -12.92 0.93
N PHE A 125 5.95 -13.37 1.14
CA PHE A 125 7.18 -12.75 0.69
C PHE A 125 8.03 -13.82 0.01
N ARG A 126 8.43 -13.54 -1.22
CA ARG A 126 9.53 -14.23 -1.88
C ARG A 126 10.74 -13.32 -1.86
N LEU A 127 11.76 -13.71 -1.10
CA LEU A 127 12.90 -12.87 -0.75
C LEU A 127 14.11 -13.20 -1.63
N PHE A 128 14.80 -12.15 -2.06
CA PHE A 128 16.03 -12.22 -2.82
C PHE A 128 17.04 -11.21 -2.30
N TRP A 129 18.32 -11.47 -2.50
CA TRP A 129 19.40 -10.57 -2.11
C TRP A 129 20.43 -10.43 -3.22
N HIS A 130 21.13 -9.30 -3.23
CA HIS A 130 22.24 -9.09 -4.15
C HIS A 130 23.39 -8.39 -3.42
N PRO A 131 24.58 -9.01 -3.32
CA PRO A 131 25.70 -8.49 -2.54
C PRO A 131 26.30 -7.21 -3.14
N GLU A 132 26.53 -7.16 -4.46
CA GLU A 132 27.11 -5.97 -5.12
C GLU A 132 26.15 -4.77 -5.11
N GLU A 133 24.86 -5.00 -5.37
CA GLU A 133 23.80 -4.00 -5.25
C GLU A 133 23.51 -3.60 -3.80
N ARG A 134 23.99 -4.39 -2.82
CA ARG A 134 23.77 -4.21 -1.37
C ARG A 134 22.29 -4.01 -1.01
N ALA A 135 21.44 -4.79 -1.67
CA ALA A 135 20.00 -4.64 -1.60
C ALA A 135 19.30 -5.99 -1.44
N VAL A 136 18.11 -5.93 -0.84
CA VAL A 136 17.15 -7.03 -0.73
C VAL A 136 15.96 -6.73 -1.63
N GLY A 137 15.68 -7.63 -2.56
CA GLY A 137 14.47 -7.64 -3.39
C GLY A 137 13.40 -8.51 -2.75
N ALA A 138 12.14 -8.10 -2.86
CA ALA A 138 11.03 -8.95 -2.45
C ALA A 138 9.85 -8.83 -3.42
N VAL A 139 9.27 -9.97 -3.77
CA VAL A 139 7.95 -10.05 -4.40
C VAL A 139 6.95 -10.40 -3.31
N CYS A 140 5.94 -9.56 -3.12
CA CYS A 140 5.00 -9.66 -2.02
C CYS A 140 3.59 -9.91 -2.53
N LEU A 141 2.85 -10.79 -1.88
CA LEU A 141 1.41 -10.98 -2.08
C LEU A 141 0.68 -10.65 -0.78
N CYS A 142 -0.34 -9.80 -0.86
CA CYS A 142 -1.27 -9.55 0.24
C CYS A 142 -2.65 -10.07 -0.16
N GLU A 143 -3.24 -10.93 0.67
CA GLU A 143 -4.59 -11.45 0.51
C GLU A 143 -5.43 -11.06 1.72
N GLN A 144 -6.61 -10.50 1.47
CA GLN A 144 -7.56 -10.15 2.51
C GLN A 144 -9.00 -10.28 2.00
N GLY A 145 -9.73 -11.28 2.50
CA GLY A 145 -11.08 -11.57 2.00
C GLY A 145 -11.04 -11.99 0.53
N GLU A 146 -11.81 -11.32 -0.33
CA GLU A 146 -11.84 -11.58 -1.78
C GLU A 146 -10.86 -10.70 -2.58
N VAL A 147 -10.03 -9.91 -1.90
CA VAL A 147 -9.08 -9.01 -2.55
C VAL A 147 -7.66 -9.54 -2.34
N ALA A 148 -6.94 -9.71 -3.46
CA ALA A 148 -5.52 -10.02 -3.47
C ALA A 148 -4.79 -8.99 -4.32
N PHE A 149 -3.59 -8.61 -3.90
CA PHE A 149 -2.72 -7.75 -4.69
C PHE A 149 -1.25 -8.08 -4.48
N ALA A 150 -0.50 -7.98 -5.57
CA ALA A 150 0.93 -8.23 -5.59
C ALA A 150 1.70 -6.91 -5.74
N PHE A 151 2.89 -6.84 -5.13
CA PHE A 151 3.79 -5.70 -5.28
C PHE A 151 5.24 -6.15 -5.11
N ILE A 152 6.17 -5.30 -5.52
CA ILE A 152 7.60 -5.51 -5.45
C ILE A 152 8.19 -4.45 -4.52
N SER A 153 9.23 -4.83 -3.79
CA SER A 153 10.04 -3.88 -3.04
C SER A 153 11.53 -4.16 -3.21
N VAL A 154 12.33 -3.09 -3.25
CA VAL A 154 13.79 -3.14 -3.18
C VAL A 154 14.21 -2.32 -1.96
N THR A 155 14.99 -2.93 -1.08
CA THR A 155 15.38 -2.36 0.21
C THR A 155 16.89 -2.37 0.38
N SER A 156 17.46 -1.22 0.70
CA SER A 156 18.86 -1.06 1.07
C SER A 156 18.98 -0.46 2.48
N ARG A 157 20.05 -0.79 3.20
CA ARG A 157 20.31 -0.25 4.54
C ARG A 157 21.65 0.46 4.58
N ASP A 158 21.74 1.54 5.33
CA ASP A 158 23.03 2.23 5.54
C ASP A 158 23.60 1.99 6.94
N LYS A 159 24.89 2.32 7.12
CA LYS A 159 25.60 2.21 8.40
C LYS A 159 25.00 3.06 9.53
N LYS A 160 24.09 3.99 9.22
CA LYS A 160 23.38 4.82 10.21
C LYS A 160 22.05 4.20 10.64
N GLY A 161 21.74 2.99 10.17
CA GLY A 161 20.49 2.29 10.46
C GLY A 161 19.28 2.83 9.70
N ARG A 162 19.48 3.67 8.67
CA ARG A 162 18.38 4.12 7.81
C ARG A 162 18.06 3.04 6.79
N ILE A 163 16.76 2.87 6.55
CA ILE A 163 16.23 1.91 5.60
C ILE A 163 15.71 2.68 4.40
N TRP A 164 16.19 2.35 3.22
CA TRP A 164 15.80 2.94 1.95
C TRP A 164 14.96 1.92 1.20
N ARG A 165 13.66 2.15 1.07
CA ARG A 165 12.75 1.23 0.36
C ARG A 165 12.14 1.89 -0.85
N THR A 166 12.23 1.23 -2.00
CA THR A 166 11.46 1.57 -3.19
C THR A 166 10.42 0.49 -3.43
N THR A 167 9.16 0.88 -3.61
CA THR A 167 8.06 -0.07 -3.78
C THR A 167 6.93 0.51 -4.64
N ASN A 168 6.29 -0.37 -5.40
CA ASN A 168 5.08 -0.09 -6.17
C ASN A 168 3.80 -0.47 -5.41
N PHE A 169 3.88 -0.69 -4.08
CA PHE A 169 2.74 -0.99 -3.22
C PHE A 169 1.55 -0.05 -3.53
N PRO A 170 0.33 -0.56 -3.80
CA PRO A 170 -0.72 0.23 -4.41
C PRO A 170 -1.45 1.20 -3.47
N PHE A 171 -1.31 1.01 -2.15
CA PHE A 171 -2.06 1.73 -1.14
C PHE A 171 -1.17 2.63 -0.28
N SER A 172 -1.79 3.56 0.44
CA SER A 172 -1.08 4.30 1.47
C SER A 172 -0.82 3.42 2.70
N ALA A 173 0.27 3.70 3.41
CA ALA A 173 0.65 2.94 4.59
C ALA A 173 -0.42 3.03 5.69
N THR A 174 -0.80 1.87 6.24
CA THR A 174 -1.81 1.76 7.31
C THR A 174 -1.27 2.15 8.69
N LEU A 175 0.06 2.13 8.84
CA LEU A 175 0.80 2.62 9.99
C LEU A 175 1.74 3.75 9.57
N LYS A 176 2.13 4.61 10.50
CA LYS A 176 3.18 5.61 10.25
C LYS A 176 4.51 4.92 10.02
N CYS A 177 5.24 5.40 9.00
CA CYS A 177 6.62 4.98 8.79
C CYS A 177 7.51 5.56 9.90
N PRO A 178 8.36 4.72 10.53
CA PRO A 178 9.27 5.20 11.55
C PRO A 178 10.34 6.12 10.91
N PRO A 179 10.95 7.06 11.67
CA PRO A 179 11.80 8.13 11.11
C PRO A 179 12.99 7.67 10.25
N GLN A 180 13.54 6.50 10.59
CA GLN A 180 14.66 5.86 9.91
C GLN A 180 14.27 5.23 8.56
N MET A 181 12.98 4.98 8.34
CA MET A 181 12.46 4.38 7.12
C MET A 181 12.15 5.47 6.08
N LYS A 182 12.84 5.42 4.94
CA LYS A 182 12.68 6.33 3.80
C LYS A 182 12.05 5.57 2.64
N TRP A 183 10.82 5.94 2.31
CA TRP A 183 10.03 5.30 1.26
C TRP A 183 10.04 6.13 -0.02
N ASN A 184 10.41 5.49 -1.12
CA ASN A 184 10.15 5.93 -2.47
C ASN A 184 9.00 5.11 -3.05
N HIS A 185 7.81 5.70 -3.02
CA HIS A 185 6.61 5.04 -3.49
C HIS A 185 6.37 5.35 -4.96
N VAL A 186 6.64 4.38 -5.83
CA VAL A 186 6.43 4.50 -7.28
C VAL A 186 4.99 4.12 -7.66
N PRO A 187 4.50 4.44 -8.87
CA PRO A 187 3.16 4.04 -9.31
C PRO A 187 3.00 2.51 -9.37
N CYS A 188 1.83 1.99 -8.99
CA CYS A 188 1.57 0.53 -8.98
C CYS A 188 1.62 -0.11 -10.37
N GLU A 189 1.38 0.66 -11.43
CA GLU A 189 1.51 0.21 -12.83
C GLU A 189 2.96 -0.18 -13.19
N ARG A 190 3.95 0.27 -12.41
CA ARG A 190 5.35 -0.18 -12.55
C ARG A 190 5.49 -1.57 -11.94
N ALA A 191 5.19 -2.60 -12.71
CA ALA A 191 5.32 -4.00 -12.30
C ALA A 191 6.65 -4.64 -12.71
N CYS A 192 7.43 -3.99 -13.59
CA CYS A 192 8.72 -4.51 -14.05
C CYS A 192 9.81 -4.29 -13.00
N PHE A 193 10.47 -5.36 -12.54
CA PHE A 193 11.53 -5.30 -11.54
C PHE A 193 12.68 -4.34 -11.92
N HIS A 194 13.20 -4.46 -13.16
CA HIS A 194 14.29 -3.60 -13.65
C HIS A 194 13.97 -2.10 -13.56
N GLN A 195 12.70 -1.72 -13.74
CA GLN A 195 12.29 -0.31 -13.58
C GLN A 195 12.31 0.10 -12.11
N ILE A 196 11.86 -0.77 -11.20
CA ILE A 196 11.86 -0.52 -9.76
C ILE A 196 13.30 -0.43 -9.22
N LEU A 197 14.20 -1.29 -9.68
CA LEU A 197 15.62 -1.25 -9.33
C LEU A 197 16.25 0.08 -9.79
N LYS A 198 16.00 0.49 -11.04
CA LYS A 198 16.43 1.79 -11.55
C LYS A 198 15.88 2.96 -10.74
N ASP A 199 14.60 2.92 -10.37
CA ASP A 199 13.97 3.93 -9.50
C ASP A 199 14.62 3.95 -8.10
N HIS A 200 15.05 2.80 -7.61
CA HIS A 200 15.77 2.66 -6.34
C HIS A 200 17.13 3.34 -6.40
N HIS A 201 17.92 3.09 -7.43
CA HIS A 201 19.20 3.78 -7.65
C HIS A 201 19.01 5.29 -7.76
N GLU A 202 17.99 5.75 -8.50
CA GLU A 202 17.70 7.17 -8.62
C GLU A 202 17.28 7.78 -7.27
N PHE A 203 16.55 7.03 -6.45
CA PHE A 203 16.17 7.44 -5.10
C PHE A 203 17.37 7.59 -4.17
N LEU A 204 18.28 6.61 -4.17
CA LEU A 204 19.53 6.68 -3.40
C LEU A 204 20.37 7.88 -3.82
N ARG A 205 20.56 8.08 -5.13
CA ARG A 205 21.30 9.21 -5.70
C ARG A 205 20.69 10.56 -5.32
N ARG A 206 19.37 10.73 -5.46
CA ARG A 206 18.65 11.96 -5.06
C ARG A 206 18.74 12.23 -3.56
N SER A 207 18.94 11.19 -2.76
CA SER A 207 19.09 11.27 -1.31
C SER A 207 20.54 11.44 -0.86
N ASN A 208 21.48 11.61 -1.81
CA ASN A 208 22.93 11.67 -1.56
C ASN A 208 23.45 10.49 -0.74
N VAL A 209 22.93 9.28 -1.04
CA VAL A 209 23.42 8.03 -0.46
C VAL A 209 24.44 7.45 -1.42
N ASP A 210 25.66 7.25 -0.92
CA ASP A 210 26.71 6.55 -1.63
C ASP A 210 26.47 5.03 -1.53
N PRO A 211 26.28 4.30 -2.65
CA PRO A 211 26.07 2.85 -2.64
C PRO A 211 27.15 2.09 -1.88
N ASP A 212 28.41 2.55 -1.92
CA ASP A 212 29.54 1.90 -1.24
C ASP A 212 29.46 2.03 0.29
N THR A 213 28.58 2.88 0.80
CA THR A 213 28.32 3.05 2.24
C THR A 213 27.15 2.21 2.74
N LEU A 214 26.39 1.57 1.84
CA LEU A 214 25.32 0.65 2.20
C LEU A 214 25.89 -0.59 2.90
N LEU A 215 25.11 -1.18 3.77
CA LEU A 215 25.43 -2.45 4.40
C LEU A 215 25.15 -3.56 3.41
N MET A 216 26.11 -4.48 3.27
CA MET A 216 25.86 -5.73 2.56
C MET A 216 24.85 -6.54 3.37
N PRO A 217 23.71 -6.94 2.79
CA PRO A 217 22.76 -7.79 3.48
C PRO A 217 23.36 -9.18 3.72
N ASP A 218 23.10 -9.75 4.89
CA ASP A 218 23.38 -11.15 5.19
C ASP A 218 22.11 -11.95 4.88
N PRO A 219 22.14 -12.92 3.95
CA PRO A 219 20.96 -13.70 3.56
C PRO A 219 20.32 -14.43 4.75
N ASP A 220 21.12 -14.89 5.72
CA ASP A 220 20.63 -15.65 6.88
C ASP A 220 19.87 -14.75 7.88
N GLU A 221 20.08 -13.43 7.85
CA GLU A 221 19.46 -12.47 8.76
C GLU A 221 18.29 -11.69 8.12
N ILE A 222 17.93 -11.95 6.86
CA ILE A 222 16.93 -11.14 6.15
C ILE A 222 15.56 -11.23 6.82
N GLU A 223 15.10 -12.43 7.18
CA GLU A 223 13.80 -12.62 7.85
C GLU A 223 13.75 -11.90 9.21
N ASP A 224 14.75 -12.15 10.06
CA ASP A 224 14.88 -11.49 11.38
C ASP A 224 14.87 -9.97 11.25
N SER A 225 15.46 -9.46 10.17
CA SER A 225 15.51 -8.03 9.92
C SER A 225 14.16 -7.44 9.47
N ILE A 226 13.33 -8.21 8.75
CA ILE A 226 11.95 -7.83 8.41
C ILE A 226 11.08 -7.83 9.67
N GLU A 227 11.24 -8.82 10.53
CA GLU A 227 10.53 -8.89 11.81
C GLU A 227 10.92 -7.73 12.74
N THR A 228 12.21 -7.43 12.85
CA THR A 228 12.73 -6.31 13.63
C THR A 228 12.20 -4.97 13.10
N GLU A 229 12.11 -4.82 11.78
CA GLU A 229 11.51 -3.64 11.15
C GLU A 229 10.03 -3.50 11.54
N MET A 230 9.27 -4.60 11.49
CA MET A 230 7.86 -4.61 11.87
C MET A 230 7.67 -4.25 13.35
N GLN A 231 8.46 -4.84 14.25
CA GLN A 231 8.46 -4.49 15.67
C GLN A 231 8.78 -3.02 15.91
N SER A 232 9.76 -2.47 15.18
CA SER A 232 10.07 -1.04 15.26
C SER A 232 8.92 -0.17 14.75
N GLN A 233 8.19 -0.62 13.73
CA GLN A 233 7.02 0.09 13.22
C GLN A 233 5.88 0.09 14.23
N ILE A 234 5.61 -1.06 14.87
CA ILE A 234 4.61 -1.19 15.94
C ILE A 234 4.95 -0.26 17.11
N ARG A 235 6.17 -0.35 17.64
CA ARG A 235 6.64 0.51 18.75
C ARG A 235 6.49 2.01 18.43
N HIS A 236 6.92 2.43 17.24
CA HIS A 236 6.76 3.81 16.80
C HIS A 236 5.29 4.26 16.77
N ASN A 237 4.38 3.39 16.34
CA ASN A 237 2.96 3.72 16.23
C ASN A 237 2.22 3.68 17.58
N LEU A 238 2.70 2.88 18.55
CA LEU A 238 2.28 2.95 19.96
C LEU A 238 2.67 4.30 20.56
N GLU A 239 3.94 4.70 20.43
CA GLU A 239 4.44 6.00 20.91
C GLU A 239 3.70 7.18 20.25
N ALA A 240 3.41 7.08 18.95
CA ALA A 240 2.66 8.09 18.21
C ALA A 240 1.15 8.10 18.55
N GLY A 241 0.66 7.13 19.33
CA GLY A 241 -0.75 6.95 19.69
C GLY A 241 -1.66 6.62 18.51
N ILE A 242 -1.12 6.02 17.44
CA ILE A 242 -1.91 5.53 16.29
C ILE A 242 -2.56 4.19 16.62
N ILE A 243 -1.82 3.32 17.30
CA ILE A 243 -2.32 2.06 17.84
C ILE A 243 -2.21 2.07 19.37
N ARG A 244 -2.91 1.16 20.02
CA ARG A 244 -2.86 0.95 21.47
C ARG A 244 -2.86 -0.54 21.78
N GLU A 245 -2.23 -0.91 22.88
CA GLU A 245 -2.25 -2.28 23.38
C GLU A 245 -3.63 -2.61 23.96
N THR A 246 -4.06 -3.86 23.79
CA THR A 246 -5.32 -4.37 24.35
C THR A 246 -5.10 -5.18 25.65
N GLY A 247 -3.86 -5.39 26.06
CA GLY A 247 -3.48 -6.09 27.30
C GLY A 247 -3.43 -7.62 27.20
N ASP A 248 -3.91 -8.19 26.09
CA ASP A 248 -3.95 -9.61 25.76
C ASP A 248 -2.90 -9.98 24.69
N GLY A 249 -1.77 -9.27 24.62
CA GLY A 249 -0.72 -9.48 23.63
C GLY A 249 -1.07 -8.99 22.22
N HIS A 250 -2.15 -8.23 22.07
CA HIS A 250 -2.56 -7.63 20.80
C HIS A 250 -2.52 -6.09 20.86
N PHE A 251 -2.64 -5.48 19.69
CA PHE A 251 -2.91 -4.06 19.53
C PHE A 251 -4.09 -3.81 18.59
N GLU A 252 -4.71 -2.65 18.75
CA GLU A 252 -5.79 -2.17 17.89
C GLU A 252 -5.58 -0.68 17.55
N TYR A 253 -6.29 -0.19 16.55
CA TYR A 253 -6.26 1.23 16.22
C TYR A 253 -6.91 2.07 17.32
N SER A 254 -6.22 3.13 17.74
CA SER A 254 -6.82 4.16 18.59
C SER A 254 -7.80 5.00 17.77
N PHE A 255 -8.62 5.85 18.41
CA PHE A 255 -9.46 6.81 17.67
C PHE A 255 -8.63 7.75 16.78
N ARG A 256 -7.44 8.17 17.25
CA ARG A 256 -6.48 8.94 16.46
C ARG A 256 -5.96 8.12 15.28
N GLY A 257 -5.76 6.81 15.46
CA GLY A 257 -5.43 5.88 14.39
C GLY A 257 -6.51 5.77 13.34
N LEU A 258 -7.79 5.72 13.74
CA LEU A 258 -8.91 5.70 12.79
C LEU A 258 -8.98 6.99 11.96
N LEU A 259 -8.75 8.15 12.58
CA LEU A 259 -8.63 9.42 11.86
C LEU A 259 -7.44 9.45 10.89
N PHE A 260 -6.30 8.88 11.30
CA PHE A 260 -5.13 8.73 10.45
C PHE A 260 -5.44 7.85 9.23
N LEU A 261 -6.04 6.67 9.44
CA LEU A 261 -6.44 5.75 8.37
C LEU A 261 -7.46 6.38 7.44
N TRP A 262 -8.45 7.11 7.96
CA TRP A 262 -9.39 7.86 7.14
C TRP A 262 -8.67 8.81 6.18
N GLY A 263 -7.66 9.54 6.66
CA GLY A 263 -6.82 10.38 5.82
C GLY A 263 -6.07 9.59 4.72
N GLN A 264 -5.59 8.38 5.02
CA GLN A 264 -4.96 7.50 4.02
C GLN A 264 -5.97 7.00 2.98
N PHE A 265 -7.17 6.60 3.38
CA PHE A 265 -8.24 6.23 2.45
C PHE A 265 -8.62 7.39 1.52
N VAL A 266 -8.78 8.61 2.06
CA VAL A 266 -9.05 9.80 1.25
C VAL A 266 -7.90 10.08 0.29
N LYS A 267 -6.65 9.94 0.75
CA LYS A 267 -5.47 10.10 -0.09
C LYS A 267 -5.47 9.07 -1.23
N ASP A 268 -5.79 7.81 -0.97
CA ASP A 268 -5.84 6.76 -1.99
C ASP A 268 -6.99 6.98 -2.99
N MET A 269 -8.15 7.43 -2.51
CA MET A 269 -9.27 7.91 -3.34
C MET A 269 -8.87 9.05 -4.29
N VAL A 270 -7.90 9.88 -3.93
CA VAL A 270 -7.41 10.99 -4.78
C VAL A 270 -6.23 10.55 -5.65
N ARG A 271 -5.36 9.68 -5.12
CA ARG A 271 -4.16 9.21 -5.82
C ARG A 271 -4.54 8.38 -7.04
N LEU A 272 -5.66 7.63 -6.95
CA LEU A 272 -6.29 6.91 -8.06
C LEU A 272 -5.24 6.18 -8.91
N CYS A 273 -4.53 5.27 -8.24
CA CYS A 273 -3.76 4.20 -8.88
C CYS A 273 -4.58 3.51 -9.99
#